data_AF-A0A356E631-F1
#
_entry.id   AF-A0A356E631-F1
#
_cell.length_a   1.000
_cell.length_b   1.000
_cell.length_c   1.000
_cell.angle_alpha   90.00
_cell.angle_beta   90.00
_cell.angle_gamma   90.00
#
_symmetry.space_group_name_H-M   'P 1'
#
loop_
_entity.id
_entity.type
_entity.pdbx_description
1 polymer ?
#
loop_
_entity_poly.entity_id
_entity_poly.type
_entity_poly.pdbx_seq_one_letter_code
_entity_poly.pdbx_strand_id
1 'polypeptide(L)'
;MIYTGFGFTPADKQIKSSTHGMSVGFEYIAEKNPDYLLVIDRTAAITDKADNAKQVLDNEIIKKTKAAKNNHIVYLDSSIWYLAFGGLESMESMVS
;
A
#
# COMPACT_ATOMS: atom_id res chain seq x y z
N MET A 1 7.86 -2.03 9.51
CA MET A 1 8.30 -3.23 8.77
C MET A 1 8.66 -2.92 7.32
N ILE A 2 7.79 -2.32 6.49
CA ILE A 2 8.16 -2.00 5.09
C ILE A 2 9.46 -1.18 4.98
N TYR A 3 9.57 -0.07 5.72
CA TYR A 3 10.75 0.79 5.65
C TYR A 3 11.94 0.35 6.51
N THR A 4 11.67 -0.35 7.61
CA THR A 4 12.69 -0.70 8.63
C THR A 4 13.12 -2.18 8.60
N GLY A 5 12.37 -3.05 7.92
CA GLY A 5 12.59 -4.49 7.85
C GLY A 5 12.78 -5.02 6.43
N PHE A 6 12.11 -4.45 5.44
CA PHE A 6 12.24 -4.85 4.02
C PHE A 6 13.10 -3.90 3.17
N GLY A 7 13.65 -2.85 3.76
CA GLY A 7 14.62 -1.97 3.10
C GLY A 7 14.04 -1.01 2.06
N PHE A 8 12.72 -0.89 1.94
CA PHE A 8 12.11 0.14 1.09
C PHE A 8 12.42 1.53 1.64
N THR A 9 12.68 2.48 0.74
CA THR A 9 12.78 3.90 1.11
C THR A 9 11.43 4.59 0.90
N PRO A 10 10.97 5.45 1.84
CA PRO A 10 9.76 6.23 1.65
C PRO A 10 9.87 7.14 0.41
N ALA A 11 8.84 7.13 -0.45
CA ALA A 11 8.73 8.06 -1.56
C ALA A 11 8.52 9.52 -1.09
N ASP A 12 8.02 9.69 0.13
CA ASP A 12 7.97 10.97 0.83
C ASP A 12 8.46 10.80 2.27
N LYS A 13 9.52 11.56 2.62
CA LYS A 13 10.12 11.57 3.96
C LYS A 13 9.35 12.45 4.96
N GLN A 14 8.39 13.22 4.49
CA GLN A 14 7.59 14.15 5.31
C GLN A 14 6.28 13.54 5.82
N ILE A 15 5.94 12.32 5.40
CA ILE A 15 4.78 11.61 5.91
C ILE A 15 4.94 11.42 7.42
N LYS A 16 4.07 12.06 8.19
CA LYS A 16 4.05 11.92 9.64
C LYS A 16 3.46 10.57 10.03
N SER A 17 4.09 9.91 11.00
CA SER A 17 3.57 8.68 11.57
C SER A 17 2.25 8.96 12.30
N SER A 18 1.20 8.22 11.94
CA SER A 18 -0.14 8.29 12.53
C SER A 18 -0.73 6.88 12.56
N THR A 19 -1.53 6.58 13.58
CA THR A 19 -2.24 5.30 13.69
C THR A 19 -3.27 5.10 12.58
N HIS A 20 -3.73 6.18 11.95
CA HIS A 20 -4.72 6.17 10.86
C HIS A 20 -4.12 6.59 9.52
N GLY A 21 -2.80 6.79 9.45
CA GLY A 21 -2.13 7.32 8.26
C GLY A 21 -2.49 8.79 7.97
N MET A 22 -2.28 9.19 6.73
CA MET A 22 -2.57 10.52 6.19
C MET A 22 -3.50 10.38 4.99
N SER A 23 -4.60 11.15 4.97
CA SER A 23 -5.50 11.17 3.82
C SER A 23 -4.82 11.91 2.67
N VAL A 24 -4.73 11.27 1.50
CA VAL A 24 -4.08 11.79 0.30
C VAL A 24 -4.92 11.50 -0.94
N GLY A 25 -4.83 12.37 -1.94
CA GLY A 25 -5.46 12.17 -3.26
C GLY A 25 -4.55 11.47 -4.27
N PHE A 26 -5.07 11.19 -5.46
CA PHE A 26 -4.30 10.55 -6.54
C PHE A 26 -3.17 11.44 -7.06
N GLU A 27 -3.40 12.75 -7.08
CA GLU A 27 -2.42 13.76 -7.51
C GLU A 27 -1.18 13.73 -6.62
N TYR A 28 -1.35 13.49 -5.32
CA TYR A 28 -0.22 13.34 -4.40
C TYR A 28 0.62 12.10 -4.73
N ILE A 29 -0.03 10.97 -5.01
CA ILE A 29 0.67 9.74 -5.42
C ILE A 29 1.41 9.98 -6.74
N ALA A 30 0.78 10.68 -7.69
CA ALA A 30 1.40 11.03 -8.97
C ALA A 30 2.55 12.02 -8.84
N GLU A 31 2.46 12.98 -7.92
CA GLU A 31 3.53 13.94 -7.61
C GLU A 31 4.75 13.23 -7.00
N LYS A 32 4.53 12.34 -6.01
CA LYS A 32 5.63 11.57 -5.40
C LYS A 32 6.19 10.49 -6.32
N ASN A 33 5.36 10.01 -7.25
CA ASN A 33 5.73 9.11 -8.33
C ASN A 33 6.60 7.91 -7.88
N PRO A 34 6.12 7.09 -6.94
CA PRO A 34 6.91 6.02 -6.34
C PRO A 34 7.25 4.93 -7.36
N ASP A 35 8.38 4.25 -7.17
CA ASP A 35 8.77 3.10 -8.00
C ASP A 35 7.96 1.84 -7.68
N TYR A 36 7.45 1.73 -6.44
CA TYR A 36 6.54 0.69 -5.96
C TYR A 36 5.38 1.31 -5.18
N LEU A 37 4.16 0.83 -5.43
CA LEU A 37 2.97 1.21 -4.67
C LEU A 37 2.42 -0.03 -3.97
N LEU A 38 2.61 -0.09 -2.65
CA LEU A 38 2.12 -1.18 -1.81
C LEU A 38 0.73 -0.80 -1.27
N VAL A 39 -0.28 -1.61 -1.58
CA VAL A 39 -1.69 -1.28 -1.36
C VAL A 39 -2.30 -2.29 -0.39
N ILE A 40 -2.95 -1.77 0.65
CA ILE A 40 -3.76 -2.56 1.60
C ILE A 40 -5.21 -2.11 1.43
N ASP A 41 -6.09 -3.03 1.06
CA ASP A 41 -7.53 -2.76 0.96
C ASP A 41 -8.20 -3.04 2.31
N ARG A 42 -8.41 -1.99 3.10
CA ARG A 42 -9.08 -2.10 4.40
C ARG A 42 -10.47 -2.73 4.29
N THR A 43 -11.21 -2.46 3.21
CA THR A 43 -12.57 -2.99 3.02
C THR A 43 -12.52 -4.51 2.89
N ALA A 44 -11.53 -5.02 2.14
CA ALA A 44 -11.29 -6.45 2.01
C ALA A 44 -10.83 -7.12 3.32
N ALA A 45 -10.21 -6.36 4.24
CA ALA A 45 -9.82 -6.89 5.54
C ALA A 45 -10.98 -7.07 6.52
N ILE A 46 -12.05 -6.26 6.42
CA ILE A 46 -13.11 -6.20 7.44
C ILE A 46 -14.49 -6.58 6.92
N THR A 47 -14.62 -6.87 5.62
CA THR A 47 -15.85 -7.30 4.96
C THR A 47 -15.56 -8.34 3.90
N ASP A 48 -16.61 -9.02 3.40
CA ASP A 48 -16.51 -9.94 2.26
C ASP A 48 -16.35 -9.23 0.89
N LYS A 49 -16.22 -7.90 0.88
CA LYS A 49 -16.04 -7.12 -0.35
C LYS A 49 -14.55 -6.93 -0.64
N ALA A 50 -14.07 -7.59 -1.69
CA ALA A 50 -12.72 -7.47 -2.20
C ALA A 50 -12.60 -6.46 -3.37
N ASP A 51 -11.37 -6.20 -3.80
CA ASP A 51 -11.00 -5.44 -5.01
C ASP A 51 -11.38 -3.95 -5.06
N ASN A 52 -11.88 -3.37 -3.97
CA ASN A 52 -12.24 -1.95 -3.92
C ASN A 52 -11.02 -1.06 -4.19
N ALA A 53 -9.86 -1.36 -3.59
CA ALA A 53 -8.65 -0.59 -3.82
C ALA A 53 -8.19 -0.66 -5.29
N LYS A 54 -8.35 -1.81 -5.95
CA LYS A 54 -7.98 -1.99 -7.35
C LYS A 54 -8.84 -1.14 -8.28
N GLN A 55 -10.15 -1.08 -8.02
CA GLN A 55 -11.07 -0.23 -8.78
C GLN A 55 -10.76 1.26 -8.58
N VAL A 56 -10.47 1.67 -7.34
CA VAL A 56 -10.15 3.07 -7.00
C VAL A 56 -8.84 3.53 -7.67
N LEU A 57 -7.85 2.64 -7.76
CA LEU A 57 -6.55 2.93 -8.36
C LEU A 57 -6.52 2.80 -9.89
N ASP A 58 -7.54 2.21 -10.52
CA ASP A 58 -7.66 2.13 -11.98
C ASP A 58 -8.13 3.46 -12.58
N ASN A 59 -7.24 4.46 -12.56
CA ASN A 59 -7.51 5.77 -13.14
C ASN A 59 -6.29 6.34 -13.88
N GLU A 60 -6.57 7.33 -14.75
CA GLU A 60 -5.57 7.91 -15.66
C GLU A 60 -4.43 8.66 -14.95
N ILE A 61 -4.63 9.10 -13.70
CA ILE A 61 -3.59 9.75 -12.90
C ILE A 61 -2.60 8.69 -12.41
N ILE A 62 -3.11 7.59 -11.84
CA ILE A 62 -2.29 6.48 -11.34
C ILE A 62 -1.57 5.77 -12.48
N LYS A 63 -2.22 5.54 -13.63
CA LYS A 63 -1.58 4.93 -14.82
C LYS A 63 -0.34 5.67 -15.33
N LYS A 64 -0.18 6.96 -14.99
CA LYS A 64 0.99 7.77 -15.38
C LYS A 64 2.18 7.58 -14.45
N THR A 65 1.99 6.99 -13.27
CA THR A 65 3.06 6.74 -12.29
C THR A 65 4.05 5.67 -12.76
N LYS A 66 5.26 5.70 -12.20
CA LYS A 66 6.25 4.64 -12.42
C LYS A 66 5.76 3.28 -11.92
N ALA A 67 5.16 3.25 -10.73
CA ALA A 67 4.60 2.02 -10.17
C ALA A 67 3.60 1.35 -11.12
N ALA A 68 2.67 2.11 -11.71
CA ALA A 68 1.72 1.56 -12.67
C ALA A 68 2.40 1.09 -13.96
N LYS A 69 3.26 1.91 -14.56
CA LYS A 69 3.95 1.61 -15.83
C LYS A 69 4.85 0.39 -15.75
N ASN A 70 5.45 0.16 -14.59
CA ASN A 70 6.36 -0.96 -14.35
C ASN A 70 5.66 -2.18 -13.75
N ASN A 71 4.33 -2.17 -13.63
CA ASN A 71 3.54 -3.23 -13.00
C ASN A 71 3.97 -3.54 -11.54
N HIS A 72 4.31 -2.48 -10.80
CA HIS A 72 4.75 -2.51 -9.40
C HIS A 72 3.68 -1.96 -8.42
N ILE A 73 2.41 -2.07 -8.80
CA ILE A 73 1.30 -1.88 -7.85
C ILE A 73 1.03 -3.25 -7.22
N VAL A 74 1.45 -3.42 -5.97
CA VAL A 74 1.37 -4.68 -5.24
C VAL A 74 0.22 -4.59 -4.24
N TYR A 75 -0.82 -5.40 -4.47
CA TYR A 75 -1.92 -5.57 -3.53
C TYR A 75 -1.52 -6.62 -2.51
N LEU A 76 -1.35 -6.18 -1.27
CA LEU A 76 -0.96 -7.04 -0.16
C LEU A 76 -2.19 -7.77 0.41
N ASP A 77 -1.98 -8.90 1.07
CA ASP A 77 -3.06 -9.58 1.80
C ASP A 77 -3.56 -8.70 2.94
N SER A 78 -4.71 -8.07 2.73
CA SER A 78 -5.26 -7.11 3.67
C SER A 78 -5.58 -7.72 5.04
N SER A 79 -5.94 -8.99 5.12
CA SER A 79 -6.23 -9.71 6.36
C SER A 79 -4.97 -9.79 7.24
N ILE A 80 -3.84 -10.15 6.64
CA ILE A 80 -2.55 -10.28 7.31
C ILE A 80 -1.99 -8.91 7.68
N TRP A 81 -2.05 -7.96 6.73
CA TRP A 81 -1.42 -6.65 6.87
C TRP A 81 -2.24 -5.63 7.65
N TYR A 82 -3.56 -5.81 7.79
CA TYR A 82 -4.43 -4.90 8.54
C TYR A 82 -4.83 -5.44 9.92
N LEU A 83 -5.11 -6.74 10.05
CA LEU A 83 -5.62 -7.32 11.30
C LEU A 83 -4.53 -8.02 12.12
N ALA A 84 -3.51 -8.60 11.48
CA ALA A 84 -2.51 -9.44 12.14
C ALA A 84 -1.20 -8.71 12.47
N PHE A 85 -1.21 -7.38 12.66
CA PHE A 85 0.01 -6.63 12.97
C PHE A 85 0.60 -7.03 14.32
N GLY A 86 1.70 -7.81 14.33
CA GLY A 86 2.52 -8.07 15.53
C GLY A 86 2.67 -9.54 15.96
N GLY A 87 2.08 -10.51 15.26
CA GLY A 87 2.31 -11.95 15.51
C GLY A 87 3.53 -12.50 14.76
N LEU A 88 4.21 -13.50 15.34
CA LEU A 88 5.35 -14.20 14.71
C LEU A 88 4.95 -14.83 13.37
N GLU A 89 3.77 -15.46 13.28
CA GLU A 89 3.22 -16.00 12.01
C GLU A 89 2.90 -14.89 11.00
N SER A 90 2.38 -13.76 11.47
CA SER A 90 2.08 -12.61 10.61
C SER A 90 3.34 -12.04 9.95
N MET A 91 4.48 -12.08 10.65
CA MET A 91 5.76 -11.65 10.10
C MET A 91 6.27 -12.63 9.04
N GLU A 92 6.06 -13.94 9.20
CA GLU A 92 6.46 -14.96 8.25
C GLU A 92 5.66 -14.86 6.94
N SER A 93 4.33 -14.68 7.02
CA SER A 93 3.48 -14.47 5.84
C SER A 93 3.66 -13.12 5.14
N MET A 94 4.37 -12.15 5.73
CA MET A 94 4.74 -10.90 5.06
C MET A 94 5.94 -11.06 4.12
N VAL A 95 6.71 -12.16 4.23
CA VAL A 95 7.95 -12.40 3.47
C VAL A 95 7.90 -13.64 2.57
N SER A 96 6.92 -14.54 2.77
CA SER A 96 6.68 -15.74 1.95
C SER A 96 5.81 -15.45 0.74
#